data_AF-A0A443SDQ7-F1
#
_entry.id   AF-A0A443SDQ7-F1
#
_cell.length_a   1.000
_cell.length_b   1.000
_cell.length_c   1.000
_cell.angle_alpha   90.00
_cell.angle_beta   90.00
_cell.angle_gamma   90.00
#
_symmetry.space_group_name_H-M   'P 1'
#
loop_
_entity.id
_entity.type
_entity.pdbx_description
1 polymer ?
#
loop_
_entity_poly.entity_id
_entity_poly.type
_entity_poly.pdbx_seq_one_letter_code
_entity_poly.pdbx_strand_id
1 'polypeptide(L)'
;FNCAPFVFPLDQLSDSYPFVWKVSIICFMLAILIMMCTSIMALFSFCVRSVRRKSIFTIAGSIQSVAGLFYLLGLLLYPGGWGSRRVQLLCGNFAEAFLLGNCQLGWAAYLAFISVVATFLCALFSTKADISTSSDKIQDEILKGNRLCLPVVSVLYNTVVRQLADMSLNN
;
A
#
# COMPACT_ATOMS: atom_id res chain seq x y z
N PHE A 1 22.75 2.91 -22.39
CA PHE A 1 21.45 2.84 -21.71
C PHE A 1 21.06 4.25 -21.30
N ASN A 2 20.08 4.84 -21.98
CA ASN A 2 19.61 6.19 -21.67
C ASN A 2 18.60 6.09 -20.53
N CYS A 3 19.05 6.36 -19.30
CA CYS A 3 18.17 6.50 -18.14
C CYS A 3 17.74 7.97 -18.04
N ALA A 4 16.52 8.28 -18.50
CA ALA A 4 15.91 9.57 -18.24
C ALA A 4 15.06 9.47 -16.95
N PRO A 5 15.21 10.37 -15.98
CA PRO A 5 14.29 10.41 -14.85
C PRO A 5 12.90 10.79 -15.36
N PHE A 6 11.91 9.93 -15.10
CA PHE A 6 10.49 10.25 -15.33
C PHE A 6 9.95 11.32 -14.36
N VAL A 7 10.75 11.69 -13.36
CA VAL A 7 10.43 12.72 -12.36
C VAL A 7 11.06 14.03 -12.83
N PHE A 8 10.23 14.87 -13.45
CA PHE A 8 10.64 16.18 -13.94
C PHE A 8 10.46 17.25 -12.85
N PRO A 9 11.27 18.31 -12.86
CA PRO A 9 11.12 19.42 -11.93
C PRO A 9 9.74 20.10 -12.08
N LEU A 10 9.23 20.60 -10.94
CA LEU A 10 7.86 21.06 -10.72
C LEU A 10 7.45 22.26 -11.63
N ASP A 11 8.42 22.90 -12.29
CA ASP A 11 8.25 24.05 -13.17
C ASP A 11 7.62 23.71 -14.53
N GLN A 12 7.72 22.45 -15.00
CA GLN A 12 7.17 22.04 -16.30
C GLN A 12 5.77 21.38 -16.24
N LEU A 13 5.14 21.37 -15.06
CA LEU A 13 3.87 20.66 -14.82
C LEU A 13 2.64 21.34 -15.46
N SER A 14 2.75 22.62 -15.84
CA SER A 14 1.60 23.44 -16.24
C SER A 14 1.19 23.26 -17.70
N ASP A 15 2.11 23.31 -18.67
CA ASP A 15 1.74 23.55 -20.08
C ASP A 15 1.79 22.35 -21.03
N SER A 16 2.35 21.19 -20.65
CA SER A 16 2.53 20.10 -21.63
C SER A 16 2.47 18.66 -21.06
N TYR A 17 1.77 18.44 -19.95
CA TYR A 17 1.64 17.10 -19.36
C TYR A 17 0.27 16.45 -19.65
N PRO A 18 0.21 15.16 -20.07
CA PRO A 18 -1.05 14.46 -20.24
C PRO A 18 -1.79 14.33 -18.90
N PHE A 19 -3.10 14.62 -18.92
CA PHE A 19 -3.97 14.59 -17.73
C PHE A 19 -3.84 13.27 -16.94
N VAL A 20 -3.72 12.14 -17.64
CA VAL A 20 -3.58 10.79 -17.08
C VAL A 20 -2.41 10.68 -16.10
N TRP A 21 -1.26 11.25 -16.42
CA TRP A 21 -0.10 11.20 -15.54
C TRP A 21 -0.22 12.14 -14.34
N LYS A 22 -0.86 13.30 -14.50
CA LYS A 22 -1.14 14.20 -13.36
C LYS A 22 -1.99 13.48 -12.32
N VAL A 23 -3.06 12.80 -12.77
CA VAL A 23 -3.94 12.02 -11.90
C VAL A 23 -3.19 10.86 -11.24
N SER A 24 -2.38 10.11 -12.00
CA SER A 24 -1.55 9.01 -11.44
C SER A 24 -0.66 9.47 -10.29
N ILE A 25 0.08 10.57 -10.46
CA ILE A 25 0.98 11.12 -9.44
C ILE A 25 0.19 11.57 -8.20
N ILE A 26 -0.93 12.27 -8.38
CA ILE A 26 -1.77 12.71 -7.27
C ILE A 26 -2.32 11.51 -6.49
N CYS A 27 -2.79 10.46 -7.18
CA CYS A 27 -3.26 9.24 -6.54
C CYS A 27 -2.16 8.55 -5.74
N PHE A 28 -0.95 8.44 -6.28
CA PHE A 28 0.19 7.86 -5.56
C PHE A 28 0.58 8.68 -4.32
N MET A 29 0.66 10.00 -4.43
CA MET A 29 1.00 10.87 -3.31
C MET A 29 -0.05 10.79 -2.18
N LEU A 30 -1.34 10.76 -2.55
CA LEU A 30 -2.42 10.61 -1.59
C LEU A 30 -2.34 9.24 -0.89
N ALA A 31 -2.06 8.16 -1.62
CA ALA A 31 -1.93 6.82 -1.06
C ALA A 31 -0.75 6.71 -0.08
N ILE A 32 0.41 7.28 -0.44
CA ILE A 32 1.59 7.35 0.44
C ILE A 32 1.26 8.10 1.73
N LEU A 33 0.59 9.25 1.62
CA LEU A 33 0.23 10.07 2.78
C LEU A 33 -0.68 9.30 3.76
N ILE A 34 -1.69 8.60 3.23
CA ILE A 34 -2.61 7.79 4.04
C ILE A 34 -1.86 6.65 4.75
N MET A 35 -0.94 5.98 4.05
CA MET A 35 -0.11 4.92 4.64
C MET A 35 0.83 5.45 5.72
N MET A 36 1.45 6.62 5.52
CA MET A 36 2.29 7.28 6.52
C MET A 36 1.48 7.63 7.77
N CYS A 37 0.29 8.22 7.62
CA CYS A 37 -0.61 8.49 8.75
C CYS A 37 -0.97 7.20 9.50
N THR A 38 -1.24 6.10 8.80
CA THR A 38 -1.57 4.81 9.41
C THR A 38 -0.39 4.24 10.22
N SER A 39 0.82 4.33 9.69
CA SER A 39 2.05 3.92 10.40
C SER A 39 2.27 4.75 11.66
N ILE A 40 2.06 6.07 11.58
CA ILE A 40 2.15 6.97 12.73
C ILE A 40 1.10 6.60 13.78
N MET A 41 -0.15 6.35 13.39
CA MET A 41 -1.20 5.89 14.29
C MET A 41 -0.84 4.56 14.98
N ALA A 42 -0.20 3.64 14.26
CA ALA A 42 0.28 2.38 14.83
C ALA A 42 1.39 2.62 15.89
N LEU A 43 2.32 3.54 15.63
CA LEU A 43 3.36 3.91 16.59
C LEU A 43 2.77 4.60 17.84
N PHE A 44 1.85 5.55 17.66
CA PHE A 44 1.17 6.20 18.79
C PHE A 44 0.29 5.24 19.59
N SER A 45 -0.24 4.18 18.97
CA SER A 45 -0.99 3.13 19.67
C SER A 45 -0.13 2.36 20.68
N PHE A 46 1.20 2.33 20.50
CA PHE A 46 2.13 1.78 21.49
C PHE A 46 2.30 2.70 22.71
N CYS A 47 2.24 4.03 22.51
CA CYS A 47 2.45 5.03 23.56
C CYS A 47 1.16 5.46 24.28
N VAL A 48 -0.02 5.33 23.66
CA VAL A 48 -1.31 5.89 24.15
C VAL A 48 -2.38 4.78 24.27
N ARG A 49 -2.08 3.69 24.95
CA ARG A 49 -3.01 2.56 25.17
C ARG A 49 -4.00 2.80 26.32
N SER A 50 -4.67 3.96 26.35
CA SER A 50 -5.61 4.27 27.45
C SER A 50 -7.03 4.68 27.04
N VAL A 51 -7.29 5.29 25.89
CA VAL A 51 -8.64 5.87 25.68
C VAL A 51 -9.15 5.71 24.24
N ARG A 52 -9.80 4.58 23.96
CA ARG A 52 -11.19 4.49 23.41
C ARG A 52 -11.51 3.12 22.78
N ARG A 53 -12.61 2.53 23.27
CA ARG A 53 -13.21 1.27 22.83
C ARG A 53 -13.90 1.36 21.44
N LYS A 54 -13.15 1.50 20.36
CA LYS A 54 -13.55 1.03 19.01
C LYS A 54 -12.29 0.58 18.30
N SER A 55 -12.31 -0.60 17.65
CA SER A 55 -11.08 -1.24 17.18
C SER A 55 -10.32 -0.36 16.18
N ILE A 56 -9.15 0.12 16.63
CA ILE A 56 -8.20 0.90 15.83
C ILE A 56 -7.72 0.07 14.63
N PHE A 57 -7.66 -1.25 14.79
CA PHE A 57 -7.25 -2.20 13.76
C PHE A 57 -8.28 -2.34 12.64
N THR A 58 -9.58 -2.22 12.93
CA THR A 58 -10.62 -2.28 11.87
C THR A 58 -10.59 -1.02 11.02
N ILE A 59 -10.46 0.13 11.69
CA ILE A 59 -10.39 1.43 11.02
C ILE A 59 -9.09 1.50 10.19
N ALA A 60 -7.95 1.11 10.76
CA ALA A 60 -6.68 1.06 10.03
C ALA A 60 -6.73 0.12 8.82
N GLY A 61 -7.32 -1.07 8.95
CA GLY A 61 -7.47 -2.01 7.84
C GLY A 61 -8.34 -1.47 6.70
N SER A 62 -9.45 -0.80 7.03
CA SER A 62 -10.31 -0.16 6.02
C SER A 62 -9.59 0.98 5.28
N ILE A 63 -8.83 1.80 6.01
CA ILE A 63 -8.05 2.90 5.43
C ILE A 63 -6.91 2.36 4.55
N GLN A 64 -6.24 1.28 4.95
CA GLN A 64 -5.21 0.62 4.14
C GLN A 64 -5.76 0.01 2.86
N SER A 65 -6.97 -0.58 2.91
CA SER A 65 -7.63 -1.11 1.71
C SER A 65 -7.94 0.00 0.70
N VAL A 66 -8.45 1.14 1.17
CA VAL A 66 -8.70 2.31 0.33
C VAL A 66 -7.39 2.87 -0.26
N ALA A 67 -6.33 2.98 0.55
CA ALA A 67 -5.01 3.41 0.06
C ALA A 67 -4.45 2.45 -1.01
N GLY A 68 -4.61 1.13 -0.82
CA GLY A 68 -4.23 0.11 -1.79
C GLY A 68 -4.95 0.27 -3.13
N LEU A 69 -6.23 0.64 -3.12
CA LEU A 69 -7.00 0.91 -4.35
C LEU A 69 -6.44 2.13 -5.11
N PHE A 70 -6.10 3.21 -4.41
CA PHE A 70 -5.47 4.38 -5.02
C PHE A 70 -4.09 4.08 -5.59
N TYR A 71 -3.30 3.24 -4.91
CA TYR A 71 -2.02 2.73 -5.42
C TYR A 71 -2.20 1.92 -6.71
N LEU A 72 -3.17 1.00 -6.74
CA LEU A 72 -3.46 0.18 -7.92
C LEU A 72 -3.91 1.05 -9.10
N LEU A 73 -4.77 2.04 -8.84
CA LEU A 73 -5.23 2.98 -9.86
C LEU A 73 -4.07 3.83 -10.40
N GLY A 74 -3.21 4.36 -9.53
CA GLY A 74 -1.99 5.08 -9.93
C GLY A 74 -1.08 4.21 -10.80
N LEU A 75 -0.92 2.93 -10.43
CA LEU A 75 -0.08 1.95 -11.12
C LEU A 75 -0.64 1.53 -12.48
N LEU A 76 -1.96 1.54 -12.68
CA LEU A 76 -2.59 1.31 -13.99
C LEU A 76 -2.58 2.56 -14.87
N LEU A 77 -2.77 3.73 -14.28
CA LEU A 77 -2.71 5.02 -15.01
C LEU A 77 -1.27 5.32 -15.50
N TYR A 78 -0.26 4.85 -14.77
CA TYR A 78 1.15 5.04 -15.11
C TYR A 78 1.51 4.49 -16.52
N PRO A 79 1.28 3.20 -16.84
CA PRO A 79 1.48 2.65 -18.18
C PRO A 79 0.45 3.15 -19.21
N GLY A 80 -0.74 3.55 -18.76
CA GLY A 80 -1.77 4.14 -19.62
C GLY A 80 -1.32 5.45 -20.31
N GLY A 81 -0.44 6.23 -19.69
CA GLY A 81 0.08 7.45 -20.32
C GLY A 81 1.43 7.30 -21.04
N TRP A 82 1.97 6.07 -21.16
CA TRP A 82 3.18 5.81 -21.94
C TRP A 82 3.01 6.05 -23.44
N GLY A 83 1.77 6.03 -23.96
CA GLY A 83 1.48 6.35 -25.36
C GLY A 83 1.55 7.85 -25.71
N SER A 84 2.05 8.70 -24.82
CA SER A 84 2.19 10.14 -25.13
C SER A 84 3.33 10.40 -26.11
N ARG A 85 3.13 11.39 -26.99
CA ARG A 85 4.12 11.79 -28.02
C ARG A 85 5.51 12.07 -27.45
N ARG A 86 5.60 12.51 -26.19
CA ARG A 86 6.88 12.72 -25.49
C ARG A 86 7.62 11.42 -25.18
N VAL A 87 6.92 10.38 -24.72
CA VAL A 87 7.54 9.08 -24.43
C VAL A 87 8.00 8.40 -25.71
N GLN A 88 7.23 8.55 -26.80
CA GLN A 88 7.63 8.08 -28.14
C GLN A 88 8.90 8.76 -28.65
N LEU A 89 9.10 10.06 -28.36
CA LEU A 89 10.33 10.76 -28.73
C LEU A 89 11.57 10.26 -27.97
N LEU A 90 11.42 9.81 -26.72
CA LEU A 90 12.54 9.31 -25.90
C LEU A 90 12.81 7.82 -26.11
N CYS A 91 11.76 7.01 -26.15
CA CYS A 91 11.84 5.54 -26.18
C CYS A 91 11.63 4.93 -27.56
N GLY A 92 11.42 5.77 -28.58
CA GLY A 92 11.18 5.39 -29.97
C GLY A 92 9.69 5.40 -30.33
N ASN A 93 9.39 5.61 -31.62
CA ASN A 93 8.02 5.72 -32.15
C ASN A 93 7.16 4.45 -31.95
N PHE A 94 7.76 3.33 -31.53
CA PHE A 94 7.08 2.08 -31.20
C PHE A 94 6.56 2.03 -29.75
N ALA A 95 6.74 3.09 -28.95
CA ALA A 95 6.19 3.15 -27.60
C ALA A 95 4.67 3.42 -27.66
N GLU A 96 3.88 2.48 -27.17
CA GLU A 96 2.42 2.57 -27.08
C GLU A 96 1.95 2.44 -25.63
N ALA A 97 0.65 2.63 -25.37
CA ALA A 97 0.10 2.38 -24.05
C ALA A 97 0.41 0.93 -23.62
N PHE A 98 1.01 0.75 -22.44
CA PHE A 98 1.53 -0.53 -21.92
C PHE A 98 2.76 -1.14 -22.62
N LEU A 99 3.24 -0.59 -23.74
CA LEU A 99 4.48 -1.03 -24.41
C LEU A 99 5.58 0.04 -24.32
N LEU A 100 6.56 -0.21 -23.45
CA LEU A 100 7.83 0.53 -23.46
C LEU A 100 8.68 -0.03 -24.60
N GLY A 101 8.89 0.73 -25.68
CA GLY A 101 9.65 0.30 -26.86
C GLY A 101 11.11 -0.05 -26.53
N ASN A 102 12.05 0.87 -26.76
CA ASN A 102 13.48 0.63 -26.52
C ASN A 102 13.93 0.97 -25.08
N CYS A 103 12.99 1.19 -24.16
CA CYS A 103 13.26 1.62 -22.78
C CYS A 103 12.96 0.51 -21.78
N GLN A 104 13.64 0.55 -20.63
CA GLN A 104 13.37 -0.34 -19.50
C GLN A 104 12.89 0.45 -18.26
N LEU A 105 12.08 -0.20 -17.43
CA LEU A 105 11.62 0.37 -16.17
C LEU A 105 12.75 0.39 -15.13
N GLY A 106 12.88 1.52 -14.44
CA GLY A 106 13.81 1.66 -13.33
C GLY A 106 13.29 1.02 -12.03
N TRP A 107 14.18 0.93 -11.03
CA TRP A 107 13.90 0.39 -9.69
C TRP A 107 12.68 0.99 -8.98
N ALA A 108 12.35 2.25 -9.26
CA ALA A 108 11.19 2.93 -8.69
C ALA A 108 9.85 2.23 -9.04
N ALA A 109 9.74 1.68 -10.26
CA ALA A 109 8.54 0.94 -10.66
C ALA A 109 8.41 -0.36 -9.84
N TYR A 110 9.50 -1.09 -9.65
CA TYR A 110 9.53 -2.30 -8.81
C TYR A 110 9.16 -2.01 -7.36
N LEU A 111 9.67 -0.91 -6.79
CA LEU A 111 9.32 -0.48 -5.44
C LEU A 111 7.83 -0.12 -5.33
N ALA A 112 7.22 0.46 -6.36
CA ALA A 112 5.79 0.74 -6.39
C ALA A 112 4.97 -0.56 -6.35
N PHE A 113 5.33 -1.58 -7.13
CA PHE A 113 4.69 -2.90 -7.07
C PHE A 113 4.81 -3.54 -5.68
N ILE A 114 6.02 -3.54 -5.11
CA ILE A 114 6.27 -4.07 -3.76
C ILE A 114 5.41 -3.32 -2.73
N SER A 115 5.29 -2.00 -2.86
CA SER A 115 4.47 -1.18 -1.96
C SER A 115 2.98 -1.53 -2.03
N VAL A 116 2.43 -1.81 -3.21
CA VAL A 116 1.02 -2.24 -3.36
C VAL A 116 0.79 -3.58 -2.67
N VAL A 117 1.68 -4.56 -2.92
CA VAL A 117 1.60 -5.89 -2.30
C VAL A 117 1.71 -5.78 -0.78
N ALA A 118 2.70 -5.02 -0.29
CA ALA A 118 2.87 -4.78 1.14
C ALA A 118 1.64 -4.11 1.77
N THR A 119 1.01 -3.16 1.08
CA THR A 119 -0.21 -2.48 1.56
C THR A 119 -1.38 -3.46 1.69
N PHE A 120 -1.56 -4.35 0.69
CA PHE A 120 -2.61 -5.36 0.75
C PHE A 120 -2.37 -6.38 1.86
N LEU A 121 -1.11 -6.83 2.03
CA LEU A 121 -0.72 -7.69 3.15
C LEU A 121 -0.99 -7.02 4.50
N CYS A 122 -0.64 -5.74 4.64
CA CYS A 122 -0.96 -4.97 5.85
C CYS A 122 -2.47 -4.93 6.13
N ALA A 123 -3.30 -4.67 5.12
CA ALA A 123 -4.76 -4.64 5.28
C ALA A 123 -5.34 -6.01 5.71
N LEU A 124 -4.85 -7.10 5.09
CA LEU A 124 -5.21 -8.46 5.48
C LEU A 124 -4.81 -8.72 6.94
N PHE A 125 -3.60 -8.37 7.32
CA PHE A 125 -3.12 -8.57 8.69
C PHE A 125 -3.90 -7.76 9.71
N SER A 126 -4.28 -6.52 9.39
CA SER A 126 -5.11 -5.70 10.29
C SER A 126 -6.47 -6.37 10.56
N THR A 127 -7.11 -6.90 9.52
CA THR A 127 -8.39 -7.61 9.62
C THR A 127 -8.28 -8.92 10.40
N LYS A 128 -7.20 -9.68 10.22
CA LYS A 128 -6.97 -10.93 10.97
C LYS A 128 -6.60 -10.68 12.44
N ALA A 129 -5.88 -9.59 12.71
CA ALA A 129 -5.53 -9.19 14.07
C ALA A 129 -6.77 -8.79 14.88
N ASP A 130 -7.74 -8.15 14.24
CA ASP A 130 -9.05 -7.86 14.83
C ASP A 130 -9.77 -9.13 15.30
N ILE A 131 -9.91 -10.10 14.39
CA ILE A 131 -10.64 -11.35 14.67
C ILE A 131 -9.99 -12.12 15.83
N SER A 132 -8.65 -12.10 15.92
CA SER A 132 -7.92 -12.74 17.02
C SER A 132 -8.11 -12.00 18.35
N THR A 133 -8.26 -10.67 18.31
CA THR A 133 -8.43 -9.84 19.50
C THR A 133 -9.90 -9.83 19.97
N SER A 134 -10.86 -10.02 19.08
CA SER A 134 -12.29 -10.08 19.40
C SER A 134 -12.76 -11.42 19.94
N SER A 135 -11.84 -12.35 20.26
CA SER A 135 -12.20 -13.63 20.88
C SER A 135 -12.75 -13.39 22.30
N ASP A 136 -13.85 -14.07 22.65
CA ASP A 136 -14.52 -13.94 23.95
C ASP A 136 -13.55 -14.08 25.12
N LYS A 137 -12.59 -15.00 25.02
CA LYS A 137 -11.54 -15.20 26.04
C LYS A 137 -10.65 -13.97 26.25
N ILE A 138 -10.28 -13.27 25.17
CA ILE A 138 -9.48 -12.03 25.23
C ILE A 138 -10.34 -10.89 25.79
N GLN A 139 -11.61 -10.84 25.41
CA GLN A 139 -12.56 -9.85 25.91
C GLN A 139 -12.82 -10.01 27.41
N ASP A 140 -12.92 -11.25 27.91
CA ASP A 140 -13.07 -11.58 29.34
C ASP A 140 -11.86 -11.15 30.17
N GLU A 141 -10.65 -11.36 29.67
CA GLU A 141 -9.42 -10.89 30.34
C GLU A 141 -9.37 -9.35 30.37
N ILE A 142 -9.77 -8.68 29.29
CA ILE A 142 -9.91 -7.22 29.28
C ILE A 142 -11.00 -6.76 30.27
N LEU A 143 -12.09 -7.51 30.42
CA LEU A 143 -13.19 -7.23 31.34
C LEU A 143 -12.77 -7.43 32.81
N LYS A 144 -11.89 -8.39 33.07
CA LYS A 144 -11.20 -8.58 34.37
C LYS A 144 -10.14 -7.52 34.67
N GLY A 145 -9.86 -6.60 33.74
CA GLY A 145 -8.90 -5.51 33.90
C GLY A 145 -7.47 -5.85 33.44
N ASN A 146 -7.23 -7.05 32.91
CA ASN A 146 -5.93 -7.42 32.37
C ASN A 146 -5.73 -6.80 30.98
N ARG A 147 -4.66 -6.03 30.81
CA ARG A 147 -4.28 -5.44 29.50
C ARG A 147 -3.35 -6.38 28.76
N LEU A 148 -3.87 -7.16 27.80
CA LEU A 148 -3.03 -7.92 26.87
C LEU A 148 -2.50 -6.98 25.76
N CYS A 149 -1.18 -6.81 25.73
CA CYS A 149 -0.45 -6.20 24.62
C CYS A 149 0.10 -7.29 23.71
N LEU A 150 -0.69 -7.77 22.76
CA LEU A 150 -0.14 -8.60 21.69
C LEU A 150 0.49 -7.68 20.62
N PRO A 151 1.81 -7.79 20.36
CA PRO A 151 2.41 -7.05 19.27
C PRO A 151 1.89 -7.62 17.94
N VAL A 152 1.66 -6.71 16.98
CA VAL A 152 1.17 -7.04 15.64
C VAL A 152 2.07 -8.10 14.96
N VAL A 153 3.37 -8.09 15.25
CA VAL A 153 4.36 -9.07 14.76
C VAL A 153 4.14 -10.48 15.31
N SER A 154 3.74 -10.64 16.58
CA SER A 154 3.47 -11.97 17.16
C SER A 154 2.17 -12.57 16.63
N VAL A 155 1.16 -11.73 16.37
CA VAL A 155 -0.08 -12.14 15.70
C VAL A 155 0.19 -12.52 14.24
N LEU A 156 1.06 -11.76 13.57
CA LEU A 156 1.53 -12.03 12.21
C LEU A 156 2.21 -13.41 12.11
N TYR A 157 3.20 -13.68 12.97
CA TYR A 157 3.89 -14.98 12.99
C TYR A 157 2.91 -16.13 13.19
N ASN A 158 2.04 -16.06 14.20
CA ASN A 158 1.08 -17.13 14.48
C ASN A 158 0.03 -17.32 13.37
N THR A 159 -0.39 -16.25 12.70
CA THR A 159 -1.40 -16.33 11.62
C THR A 159 -0.79 -16.83 10.32
N VAL A 160 0.41 -16.37 9.97
CA VAL A 160 1.14 -16.87 8.79
C VAL A 160 1.50 -18.33 8.97
N VAL A 161 1.97 -18.73 10.16
CA VAL A 161 2.23 -20.14 10.48
C VAL A 161 0.94 -20.98 10.40
N ARG A 162 -0.21 -20.47 10.89
CA ARG A 162 -1.50 -21.16 10.72
C ARG A 162 -1.92 -21.28 9.25
N GLN A 163 -1.82 -20.22 8.47
CA GLN A 163 -2.12 -20.24 7.04
C GLN A 163 -1.21 -21.19 6.25
N LEU A 164 0.08 -21.23 6.60
CA LEU A 164 1.03 -22.18 6.02
C LEU A 164 0.71 -23.62 6.45
N ALA A 165 0.27 -23.83 7.69
CA ALA A 165 -0.18 -25.14 8.16
C ALA A 165 -1.46 -25.59 7.44
N ASP A 166 -2.41 -24.69 7.22
CA ASP A 166 -3.65 -24.98 6.47
C ASP A 166 -3.34 -25.28 4.98
N MET A 167 -2.39 -24.57 4.36
CA MET A 167 -1.93 -24.88 3.00
C MET A 167 -1.14 -26.19 2.91
N SER A 168 -0.40 -26.57 3.96
CA SER A 168 0.33 -27.85 4.01
C SER A 168 -0.57 -29.05 4.31
N LEU A 169 -1.76 -28.84 4.88
CA LEU A 169 -2.76 -29.88 5.11
C LEU A 169 -3.65 -30.14 3.89
N ASN A 170 -3.68 -29.22 2.93
CA ASN A 170 -4.51 -29.29 1.73
C ASN A 170 -3.72 -29.68 0.47
N ASN A 171 -2.47 -30.14 0.62
CA ASN A 171 -1.58 -30.66 -0.42
C ASN A 171 -0.93 -31.96 0.06
#